data_AF-A0A6B3FGJ6-F1
#
_entry.id   AF-A0A6B3FGJ6-F1
#
_cell.length_a   1.000
_cell.length_b   1.000
_cell.length_c   1.000
_cell.angle_alpha   90.00
_cell.angle_beta   90.00
_cell.angle_gamma   90.00
#
_symmetry.space_group_name_H-M   'P 1'
#
loop_
_entity.id
_entity.type
_entity.pdbx_description
1 polymer ?
#
loop_
_entity_poly.entity_id
_entity_poly.type
_entity_poly.pdbx_seq_one_letter_code
_entity_poly.pdbx_strand_id
1 'polypeptide(L)' 'GGTLARSVLDEARKQELQVLPFCPFIRGWLGKHPEYTDLVPEAQHARFGL' A
#
# COMPACT_ATOMS: atom_id res chain seq x y z
N GLY A 1 -1.73 -15.22 -1.27
CA GLY A 1 -2.30 -13.87 -1.27
C GLY A 1 -1.24 -12.77 -1.23
N GLY A 2 -0.32 -12.80 -0.26
CA GLY A 2 0.70 -11.75 -0.09
C GLY A 2 1.63 -11.53 -1.29
N THR A 3 2.01 -12.59 -2.01
CA THR A 3 2.85 -12.48 -3.22
C THR A 3 2.17 -11.62 -4.30
N LEU A 4 0.87 -11.79 -4.51
CA LEU A 4 0.11 -10.99 -5.48
C LEU A 4 0.02 -9.52 -5.04
N ALA A 5 -0.25 -9.28 -3.75
CA ALA A 5 -0.27 -7.92 -3.19
C ALA A 5 1.08 -7.23 -3.38
N ARG A 6 2.19 -7.91 -3.07
CA ARG A 6 3.53 -7.40 -3.29
C ARG A 6 3.77 -7.07 -4.76
N SER A 7 3.52 -7.99 -5.68
CA SER A 7 3.76 -7.77 -7.11
C SER A 7 2.96 -6.58 -7.66
N VAL A 8 1.70 -6.42 -7.26
CA VAL A 8 0.86 -5.29 -7.69
C VAL A 8 1.36 -3.96 -7.12
N LEU A 9 1.76 -3.93 -5.85
CA LEU A 9 2.28 -2.73 -5.20
C LEU A 9 3.67 -2.34 -5.74
N ASP A 10 4.54 -3.31 -5.98
CA ASP A 10 5.84 -3.09 -6.64
C ASP A 10 5.67 -2.50 -8.04
N GLU A 11 4.69 -2.99 -8.79
CA GLU A 11 4.39 -2.45 -10.12
C GLU A 11 3.83 -1.03 -10.03
N ALA A 12 2.93 -0.76 -9.08
CA ALA A 12 2.46 0.60 -8.80
C ALA A 12 3.61 1.54 -8.45
N ARG A 13 4.59 1.08 -7.65
CA ARG A 13 5.80 1.84 -7.33
C ARG A 13 6.62 2.18 -8.58
N LYS A 14 6.86 1.20 -9.45
CA LYS A 14 7.63 1.39 -10.68
C LYS A 14 6.97 2.39 -11.63
N GLN A 15 5.64 2.46 -11.60
CA GLN A 15 4.86 3.40 -12.39
C GLN A 15 4.66 4.75 -11.67
N GLU A 16 5.30 4.94 -10.51
CA GLU A 16 5.19 6.15 -9.67
C GLU A 16 3.73 6.49 -9.31
N LEU A 17 2.88 5.46 -9.20
CA LEU A 17 1.47 5.59 -8.88
C LEU A 17 1.24 5.61 -7.37
N GLN A 18 0.26 6.42 -6.97
CA GLN A 18 -0.22 6.44 -5.60
C GLN A 18 -1.35 5.42 -5.42
N VAL A 19 -1.31 4.69 -4.29
CA VAL A 19 -2.25 3.61 -3.98
C VAL A 19 -3.14 4.02 -2.80
N LEU A 20 -4.45 3.80 -2.93
CA LEU A 20 -5.42 3.98 -1.85
C LEU A 20 -5.93 2.62 -1.37
N PRO A 21 -5.52 2.15 -0.17
CA PRO A 21 -5.81 0.79 0.31
C PRO A 21 -7.22 0.67 0.89
N PHE A 22 -8.26 0.77 0.06
CA PHE A 22 -9.65 0.54 0.47
C PHE A 22 -9.93 -0.92 0.83
N CYS A 23 -9.18 -1.85 0.26
CA CYS A 23 -9.31 -3.27 0.57
C CYS A 23 -8.71 -3.56 1.97
N PRO A 24 -9.48 -4.14 2.91
CA PRO A 24 -8.98 -4.42 4.25
C PRO A 24 -7.79 -5.37 4.27
N PHE A 25 -7.70 -6.28 3.29
CA PHE A 25 -6.55 -7.17 3.11
C PHE A 25 -5.26 -6.40 2.82
N ILE A 26 -5.29 -5.46 1.87
CA ILE A 26 -4.11 -4.65 1.50
C ILE A 26 -3.72 -3.72 2.65
N ARG A 27 -4.70 -3.10 3.33
CA ARG A 27 -4.42 -2.28 4.51
C ARG A 27 -3.71 -3.06 5.62
N GLY A 28 -4.22 -4.26 5.95
CA GLY A 28 -3.56 -5.12 6.93
C GLY A 28 -2.19 -5.65 6.48
N TRP A 29 -1.99 -5.79 5.17
CA TRP A 29 -0.70 -6.16 4.58
C TRP A 29 0.30 -5.00 4.69
N LEU A 30 -0.09 -3.77 4.35
CA LEU A 30 0.72 -2.56 4.48
C LEU A 30 1.17 -2.31 5.93
N GLY A 31 0.31 -2.56 6.92
CA GLY A 31 0.72 -2.48 8.34
C GLY A 31 1.81 -3.48 8.74
N LYS A 32 1.97 -4.59 8.01
CA LYS A 32 3.07 -5.56 8.21
C LYS A 32 4.28 -5.25 7.32
N HIS A 33 4.10 -4.38 6.34
CA HIS A 33 5.06 -4.02 5.31
C HIS A 33 5.15 -2.48 5.21
N PRO A 34 5.66 -1.82 6.27
CA PRO A 34 5.75 -0.37 6.33
C PRO A 34 6.64 0.20 5.21
N GLU A 35 7.49 -0.62 4.60
CA GLU A 35 8.29 -0.24 3.44
C GLU A 35 7.45 0.07 2.19
N TYR A 36 6.13 -0.12 2.20
CA TYR A 36 5.18 0.20 1.12
C TYR A 36 4.22 1.36 1.46
N THR A 37 4.35 1.98 2.63
CA THR A 37 3.47 3.11 3.01
C THR A 37 3.76 4.38 2.22
N ASP A 38 4.96 4.53 1.66
CA ASP A 38 5.36 5.56 0.68
C ASP A 38 4.46 5.58 -0.57
N LEU A 39 3.89 4.45 -0.97
CA LEU A 39 2.94 4.38 -2.08
C LEU A 39 1.59 5.02 -1.73
N VAL A 40 1.27 5.13 -0.46
CA VAL A 40 0.07 5.82 -0.01
C VAL A 40 0.42 7.30 0.16
N PRO A 41 -0.39 8.24 -0.35
CA PRO A 41 -0.13 9.66 -0.11
C PRO A 41 -0.09 9.95 1.39
N GLU A 42 0.91 10.70 1.86
CA GLU A 42 1.09 11.04 3.29
C GLU A 42 -0.18 11.65 3.90
N ALA A 43 -0.84 12.55 3.17
CA ALA A 43 -2.12 13.16 3.57
C ALA A 43 -3.25 12.14 3.83
N GLN A 44 -3.11 10.91 3.33
CA GLN A 44 -4.07 9.82 3.47
C GLN A 44 -3.64 8.77 4.50
N HIS A 45 -2.40 8.80 5.02
CA HIS A 45 -1.90 7.82 5.99
C HIS A 45 -2.78 7.75 7.23
N ALA A 46 -3.11 8.93 7.80
CA ALA A 46 -4.01 9.03 8.96
C ALA A 46 -5.40 8.43 8.71
N ARG A 47 -5.93 8.51 7.47
CA ARG A 47 -7.22 7.92 7.11
C ARG A 47 -7.17 6.39 7.12
N PHE A 48 -6.02 5.82 6.79
CA PHE A 48 -5.83 4.38 6.67
C PHE A 48 -5.14 3.75 7.89
N GLY A 49 -4.71 4.55 8.87
CA GLY A 49 -4.02 4.09 10.07
C GLY A 49 -2.68 3.45 9.76
N LEU A 50 -1.96 4.03 8.80
CA LEU A 50 -0.60 3.67 8.41
C LEU A 50 0.43 4.50 9.17
#